data_AF-A0A7Y5F7U4-F1
#
_entry.id   AF-A0A7Y5F7U4-F1
#
_cell.length_a   1.000
_cell.length_b   1.000
_cell.length_c   1.000
_cell.angle_alpha   90.00
_cell.angle_beta   90.00
_cell.angle_gamma   90.00
#
_symmetry.space_group_name_H-M   'P 1'
#
loop_
_entity.id
_entity.type
_entity.pdbx_description
1 polymer ?
#
loop_
_entity_poly.entity_id
_entity_poly.type
_entity_poly.pdbx_seq_one_letter_code
_entity_poly.pdbx_strand_id
1 'polypeptide(L)'
;MCVRVCALFLTAAVCAMADPISKITINGKFGDWKDVPSHFDPEGDPHDTDHDQQDDTPMLVDHPDVDILEYKFTHDKKNLYGYWRAKGIIGRTQNDSQGTAGRYYVIITIDVDNKLKTGYWLHEGGYFPTSKGYDMNMEVEYYNGAFNTGHYLNHGCRNQEELDQAMLEQSFGIVMPRKGSYDYYSQWVWWDEPQGNSGEIVLPDGHSTIIWVADRGPVYQGIIEIALSEDGHEAEMKAPFRGFMAKANGSKIMKLGKTIRVSFSLEASGELAPGGQWASDTAEPITYTLDRPSR
;
A
#
# COMPACT_ATOMS: atom_id res chain seq x y z
N MET A 1 -15.09 20.91 -61.54
CA MET A 1 -15.28 21.41 -60.17
C MET A 1 -15.35 20.21 -59.24
N CYS A 2 -14.32 19.96 -58.45
CA CYS A 2 -14.27 18.84 -57.50
C CYS A 2 -14.22 19.46 -56.11
N VAL A 3 -15.31 19.35 -55.35
CA VAL A 3 -15.42 19.89 -53.99
C VAL A 3 -14.85 18.85 -53.03
N ARG A 4 -13.69 19.15 -52.43
CA ARG A 4 -13.15 18.40 -51.30
C ARG A 4 -13.91 18.81 -50.04
N VAL A 5 -14.66 17.88 -49.46
CA VAL A 5 -15.22 18.01 -48.13
C VAL A 5 -14.13 17.57 -47.14
N CYS A 6 -13.56 18.52 -46.41
CA CYS A 6 -12.76 18.24 -45.22
C CYS A 6 -13.70 17.86 -44.08
N ALA A 7 -13.70 16.59 -43.67
CA ALA A 7 -14.32 16.18 -42.43
C ALA A 7 -13.40 16.57 -41.26
N LEU A 8 -13.82 17.56 -40.46
CA LEU A 8 -13.24 17.84 -39.17
C LEU A 8 -13.65 16.72 -38.21
N PHE A 9 -12.71 15.87 -37.79
CA PHE A 9 -12.90 15.00 -36.64
C PHE A 9 -12.73 15.82 -35.37
N LEU A 10 -13.84 16.16 -34.70
CA LEU A 10 -13.79 16.58 -33.30
C LEU A 10 -13.48 15.34 -32.44
N THR A 11 -12.25 15.23 -31.98
CA THR A 11 -11.93 14.35 -30.84
C THR A 11 -12.52 14.98 -29.59
N ALA A 12 -13.62 14.41 -29.09
CA ALA A 12 -14.14 14.76 -27.78
C ALA A 12 -13.06 14.44 -26.73
N ALA A 13 -12.55 15.47 -26.05
CA ALA A 13 -11.71 15.28 -24.89
C ALA A 13 -12.56 14.62 -23.81
N VAL A 14 -12.29 13.35 -23.51
CA VAL A 14 -12.83 12.69 -22.33
C VAL A 14 -12.21 13.40 -21.13
N CYS A 15 -12.97 14.26 -20.46
CA CYS A 15 -12.58 14.75 -19.15
C CYS A 15 -12.46 13.52 -18.24
N ALA A 16 -11.25 13.21 -17.77
CA ALA A 16 -11.06 12.26 -16.68
C ALA A 16 -11.85 12.78 -15.47
N MET A 17 -12.98 12.14 -15.19
CA MET A 17 -13.80 12.43 -14.00
C MET A 17 -13.09 11.80 -12.81
N ALA A 18 -13.04 12.52 -11.68
CA ALA A 18 -12.47 11.96 -10.46
C ALA A 18 -13.37 10.84 -9.91
N ASP A 19 -12.78 9.91 -9.18
CA ASP A 19 -13.48 8.71 -8.69
C ASP A 19 -14.38 9.06 -7.50
N PRO A 20 -15.66 8.62 -7.46
CA PRO A 20 -16.59 9.06 -6.43
C PRO A 20 -16.19 8.56 -5.03
N ILE A 21 -16.51 9.38 -4.01
CA ILE A 21 -16.35 9.00 -2.61
C ILE A 21 -17.23 7.80 -2.27
N SER A 22 -16.63 6.77 -1.66
CA SER A 22 -17.31 5.59 -1.14
C SER A 22 -17.07 5.47 0.36
N LYS A 23 -18.07 5.01 1.12
CA LYS A 23 -17.91 4.76 2.55
C LYS A 23 -17.84 3.25 2.79
N ILE A 24 -16.66 2.78 3.16
CA ILE A 24 -16.41 1.38 3.50
C ILE A 24 -16.33 1.21 5.02
N THR A 25 -16.91 0.12 5.53
CA THR A 25 -16.87 -0.28 6.93
C THR A 25 -16.01 -1.52 7.08
N ILE A 26 -14.83 -1.39 7.69
CA ILE A 26 -13.91 -2.51 7.94
C ILE A 26 -14.52 -3.46 8.98
N ASN A 27 -15.05 -4.59 8.53
CA ASN A 27 -15.72 -5.59 9.36
C ASN A 27 -15.71 -7.03 8.77
N GLY A 28 -15.03 -7.25 7.64
CA GLY A 28 -14.94 -8.56 6.98
C GLY A 28 -16.20 -8.92 6.18
N LYS A 29 -17.08 -7.94 5.91
CA LYS A 29 -18.28 -8.10 5.10
C LYS A 29 -18.24 -7.13 3.93
N PHE A 30 -18.04 -7.69 2.75
CA PHE A 30 -17.67 -6.93 1.56
C PHE A 30 -18.85 -6.34 0.78
N GLY A 31 -20.02 -6.21 1.42
CA GLY A 31 -21.25 -5.79 0.75
C GLY A 31 -21.23 -4.33 0.26
N ASP A 32 -20.45 -3.47 0.92
CA ASP A 32 -20.25 -2.07 0.54
C ASP A 32 -19.20 -1.87 -0.58
N TRP A 33 -18.45 -2.92 -0.92
CA TRP A 33 -17.51 -2.93 -2.06
C TRP A 33 -18.16 -3.22 -3.41
N LYS A 34 -19.44 -3.63 -3.43
CA LYS A 34 -20.14 -4.10 -4.64
C LYS A 34 -20.14 -3.08 -5.80
N ASP A 35 -20.15 -1.79 -5.47
CA ASP A 35 -20.23 -0.69 -6.44
C ASP A 35 -18.84 -0.06 -6.71
N VAL A 36 -17.80 -0.52 -6.03
CA VAL A 36 -16.42 -0.07 -6.25
C VAL A 36 -15.87 -0.79 -7.49
N PRO A 37 -15.26 -0.07 -8.45
CA PRO A 37 -14.65 -0.68 -9.62
C PRO A 37 -13.66 -1.78 -9.26
N SER A 38 -13.74 -2.89 -9.99
CA SER A 38 -12.90 -4.06 -9.77
C SER A 38 -11.80 -4.13 -10.82
N HIS A 39 -10.60 -4.45 -10.37
CA HIS A 39 -9.44 -4.79 -11.19
C HIS A 39 -9.09 -6.25 -10.91
N PHE A 40 -8.48 -6.91 -11.88
CA PHE A 40 -8.19 -8.34 -11.82
C PHE A 40 -6.72 -8.57 -12.10
N ASP A 41 -6.16 -9.51 -11.38
CA ASP A 41 -4.80 -10.01 -11.58
C ASP A 41 -4.87 -11.42 -12.18
N PRO A 42 -3.89 -11.83 -13.00
CA PRO A 42 -3.84 -13.18 -13.54
C PRO A 42 -3.77 -14.23 -12.41
N GLU A 43 -4.51 -15.33 -12.53
CA GLU A 43 -4.34 -16.42 -11.58
C GLU A 43 -3.01 -17.15 -11.81
N GLY A 44 -2.29 -17.45 -10.72
CA GLY A 44 -1.13 -18.33 -10.72
C GLY A 44 0.16 -17.67 -11.19
N ASP A 45 0.30 -16.36 -10.98
CA ASP A 45 1.52 -15.59 -11.18
C ASP A 45 2.24 -15.06 -9.92
N PRO A 46 2.04 -15.60 -8.69
CA PRO A 46 3.00 -15.38 -7.61
C PRO A 46 4.42 -15.69 -8.08
N HIS A 47 5.35 -14.88 -7.63
CA HIS A 47 6.72 -14.89 -8.12
C HIS A 47 7.71 -14.75 -6.97
N ASP A 48 8.95 -15.17 -7.21
CA ASP A 48 10.00 -14.98 -6.22
C ASP A 48 10.43 -13.51 -6.13
N THR A 49 11.02 -13.15 -5.00
CA THR A 49 11.42 -11.78 -4.65
C THR A 49 12.93 -11.56 -4.74
N ASP A 50 13.69 -12.49 -5.32
CA ASP A 50 15.16 -12.37 -5.42
C ASP A 50 15.58 -11.51 -6.63
N HIS A 51 14.61 -11.05 -7.44
CA HIS A 51 14.80 -10.26 -8.64
C HIS A 51 14.84 -8.75 -8.35
N ASP A 52 16.04 -8.16 -8.40
CA ASP A 52 16.29 -6.73 -8.10
C ASP A 52 16.69 -5.91 -9.34
N GLN A 53 16.55 -6.46 -10.55
CA GLN A 53 16.90 -5.76 -11.79
C GLN A 53 15.65 -5.30 -12.55
N GLN A 54 15.72 -4.10 -13.13
CA GLN A 54 14.58 -3.46 -13.78
C GLN A 54 14.02 -4.24 -14.97
N ASP A 55 14.88 -4.89 -15.75
CA ASP A 55 14.46 -5.62 -16.96
C ASP A 55 14.28 -7.13 -16.70
N ASP A 56 14.29 -7.56 -15.43
CA ASP A 56 14.12 -8.96 -15.07
C ASP A 56 12.66 -9.40 -15.14
N THR A 57 12.45 -10.69 -15.34
CA THR A 57 11.15 -11.34 -15.22
C THR A 57 11.27 -12.42 -14.17
N PRO A 58 10.55 -12.30 -13.05
CA PRO A 58 10.79 -13.20 -11.94
C PRO A 58 10.29 -14.61 -12.22
N MET A 59 10.83 -15.60 -11.53
CA MET A 59 10.32 -16.96 -11.66
C MET A 59 8.99 -17.09 -10.92
N LEU A 60 8.04 -17.80 -11.54
CA LEU A 60 6.80 -18.15 -10.87
C LEU A 60 7.06 -19.12 -9.71
N VAL A 61 6.38 -18.88 -8.60
CA VAL A 61 6.43 -19.69 -7.38
C VAL A 61 5.03 -20.19 -7.07
N ASP A 62 4.91 -21.48 -6.73
CA ASP A 62 3.64 -22.02 -6.24
C ASP A 62 3.41 -21.56 -4.80
N HIS A 63 2.70 -20.44 -4.64
CA HIS A 63 2.33 -19.86 -3.36
C HIS A 63 0.90 -19.32 -3.39
N PRO A 64 -0.12 -20.18 -3.18
CA PRO A 64 -1.52 -19.79 -3.38
C PRO A 64 -2.01 -18.74 -2.37
N ASP A 65 -1.37 -18.57 -1.20
CA ASP A 65 -1.81 -17.60 -0.20
C ASP A 65 -1.58 -16.14 -0.61
N VAL A 66 -0.75 -15.91 -1.63
CA VAL A 66 -0.47 -14.56 -2.15
C VAL A 66 -1.06 -14.31 -3.55
N ASP A 67 -1.53 -15.34 -4.26
CA ASP A 67 -2.13 -15.25 -5.62
C ASP A 67 -3.38 -14.36 -5.62
N ILE A 68 -3.20 -13.08 -6.00
CA ILE A 68 -4.25 -12.06 -6.09
C ILE A 68 -5.14 -12.40 -7.28
N LEU A 69 -6.45 -12.28 -7.08
CA LEU A 69 -7.43 -12.53 -8.15
C LEU A 69 -8.25 -11.30 -8.48
N GLU A 70 -8.43 -10.40 -7.50
CA GLU A 70 -9.18 -9.16 -7.66
C GLU A 70 -8.74 -8.15 -6.61
N TYR A 71 -8.67 -6.90 -7.01
CA TYR A 71 -8.35 -5.79 -6.13
C TYR A 71 -9.21 -4.58 -6.45
N LYS A 72 -9.49 -3.77 -5.41
CA LYS A 72 -10.29 -2.55 -5.52
C LYS A 72 -9.69 -1.47 -4.66
N PHE A 73 -9.83 -0.24 -5.13
CA PHE A 73 -9.37 0.93 -4.40
C PHE A 73 -10.46 2.00 -4.35
N THR A 74 -10.65 2.60 -3.19
CA THR A 74 -11.55 3.73 -3.04
C THR A 74 -11.13 4.63 -1.89
N HIS A 75 -11.89 5.70 -1.66
CA HIS A 75 -11.61 6.65 -0.60
C HIS A 75 -12.89 7.30 -0.07
N ASP A 76 -12.80 7.83 1.14
CA ASP A 76 -13.75 8.80 1.65
C ASP A 76 -13.08 10.16 1.87
N LYS A 77 -13.73 11.05 2.64
CA LYS A 77 -13.20 12.39 2.93
C LYS A 77 -11.88 12.38 3.72
N LYS A 78 -11.52 11.27 4.34
CA LYS A 78 -10.43 11.17 5.33
C LYS A 78 -9.59 9.90 5.21
N ASN A 79 -10.01 8.89 4.44
CA ASN A 79 -9.42 7.56 4.44
C ASN A 79 -9.25 7.03 3.02
N LEU A 80 -8.19 6.26 2.81
CA LEU A 80 -8.05 5.35 1.69
C LEU A 80 -8.53 3.96 2.11
N TYR A 81 -9.05 3.22 1.15
CA TYR A 81 -9.50 1.85 1.32
C TYR A 81 -8.94 0.97 0.21
N GLY A 82 -8.41 -0.20 0.60
CA GLY A 82 -8.04 -1.28 -0.33
C GLY A 82 -8.85 -2.52 -0.06
N TYR A 83 -9.11 -3.28 -1.11
CA TYR A 83 -9.71 -4.60 -1.09
C TYR A 83 -8.83 -5.57 -1.87
N TRP A 84 -8.74 -6.80 -1.39
CA TRP A 84 -8.12 -7.94 -2.05
C TRP A 84 -9.07 -9.11 -2.01
N ARG A 85 -9.06 -9.90 -3.09
CA ARG A 85 -9.46 -11.30 -3.09
C ARG A 85 -8.30 -12.12 -3.61
N ALA A 86 -7.94 -13.17 -2.88
CA ALA A 86 -6.82 -14.05 -3.22
C ALA A 86 -7.30 -15.50 -3.35
N LYS A 87 -6.50 -16.33 -4.01
CA LYS A 87 -6.76 -17.77 -4.17
C LYS A 87 -6.64 -18.52 -2.84
N GLY A 88 -5.67 -18.16 -2.02
CA GLY A 88 -5.40 -18.76 -0.71
C GLY A 88 -5.82 -17.87 0.45
N ILE A 89 -5.28 -18.14 1.64
CA ILE A 89 -5.74 -17.51 2.88
C ILE A 89 -4.84 -16.32 3.22
N ILE A 90 -5.41 -15.12 3.16
CA ILE A 90 -4.70 -13.86 3.43
C ILE A 90 -4.31 -13.79 4.91
N GLY A 91 -3.06 -13.40 5.20
CA GLY A 91 -2.54 -13.26 6.56
C GLY A 91 -2.17 -14.57 7.26
N ARG A 92 -2.31 -15.72 6.57
CA ARG A 92 -1.96 -17.02 7.14
C ARG A 92 -0.46 -17.16 7.29
N THR A 93 -0.01 -17.39 8.53
CA THR A 93 1.41 -17.59 8.86
C THR A 93 1.59 -18.79 9.79
N GLN A 94 2.72 -19.49 9.67
CA GLN A 94 3.06 -20.58 10.58
C GLN A 94 3.38 -20.02 11.98
N ASN A 95 2.88 -20.69 13.01
CA ASN A 95 3.25 -20.39 14.40
C ASN A 95 4.56 -21.10 14.78
N ASP A 96 5.38 -20.47 15.62
CA ASP A 96 6.68 -20.97 16.08
C ASP A 96 6.60 -22.30 16.83
N SER A 97 5.47 -22.60 17.46
CA SER A 97 5.22 -23.91 18.08
C SER A 97 5.14 -25.06 17.07
N GLN A 98 4.95 -24.75 15.78
CA GLN A 98 4.85 -25.70 14.68
C GLN A 98 6.08 -25.70 13.76
N GLY A 99 7.00 -24.75 13.91
CA GLY A 99 8.20 -24.63 13.09
C GLY A 99 8.78 -23.22 13.09
N THR A 100 9.35 -22.79 11.97
CA THR A 100 9.76 -21.38 11.81
C THR A 100 8.53 -20.48 11.77
N ALA A 101 8.51 -19.40 12.56
CA ALA A 101 7.42 -18.43 12.51
C ALA A 101 7.37 -17.75 11.13
N GLY A 102 6.21 -17.83 10.48
CA GLY A 102 5.99 -17.21 9.18
C GLY A 102 5.64 -15.73 9.27
N ARG A 103 5.73 -15.05 8.12
CA ARG A 103 5.42 -13.63 7.88
C ARG A 103 4.49 -13.51 6.68
N TYR A 104 3.62 -12.51 6.72
CA TYR A 104 2.72 -12.19 5.63
C TYR A 104 2.48 -10.68 5.59
N TYR A 105 2.48 -10.10 4.39
CA TYR A 105 2.25 -8.68 4.18
C TYR A 105 1.06 -8.42 3.25
N VAL A 106 0.23 -7.46 3.65
CA VAL A 106 -0.84 -6.89 2.81
C VAL A 106 -0.48 -5.44 2.54
N ILE A 107 -0.13 -5.12 1.29
CA ILE A 107 0.56 -3.88 0.94
C ILE A 107 -0.23 -3.12 -0.11
N ILE A 108 -0.34 -1.80 0.08
CA ILE A 108 -0.58 -0.87 -1.03
C ILE A 108 0.60 0.08 -1.12
N THR A 109 1.30 0.01 -2.24
CA THR A 109 2.41 0.89 -2.57
C THR A 109 1.89 2.09 -3.37
N ILE A 110 2.25 3.32 -2.97
CA ILE A 110 1.62 4.56 -3.47
C ILE A 110 2.66 5.58 -3.97
N ASP A 111 2.49 6.02 -5.21
CA ASP A 111 3.03 7.31 -5.69
C ASP A 111 2.11 8.43 -5.22
N VAL A 112 2.46 9.06 -4.09
CA VAL A 112 1.58 10.02 -3.40
C VAL A 112 1.61 11.40 -4.04
N ASP A 113 2.58 11.68 -4.92
CA ASP A 113 2.75 12.97 -5.57
C ASP A 113 2.61 12.95 -7.10
N ASN A 114 2.31 11.78 -7.65
CA ASN A 114 2.15 11.44 -9.06
C ASN A 114 3.38 11.83 -9.88
N LYS A 115 4.59 11.58 -9.36
CA LYS A 115 5.84 11.80 -10.07
C LYS A 115 6.71 10.56 -10.03
N LEU A 116 6.91 10.03 -11.22
CA LEU A 116 7.90 9.01 -11.56
C LEU A 116 9.37 9.31 -11.18
N LYS A 117 9.69 10.47 -10.58
CA LYS A 117 11.07 10.88 -10.25
C LYS A 117 11.39 10.72 -8.76
N THR A 118 10.37 10.60 -7.92
CA THR A 118 10.49 10.33 -6.48
C THR A 118 10.19 8.86 -6.21
N GLY A 119 10.32 8.42 -4.96
CA GLY A 119 10.10 7.05 -4.58
C GLY A 119 11.14 6.07 -5.09
N TYR A 120 10.79 4.79 -5.00
CA TYR A 120 11.57 3.65 -5.44
C TYR A 120 10.94 2.99 -6.70
N TRP A 121 11.65 2.02 -7.27
CA TRP A 121 11.12 1.12 -8.29
C TRP A 121 10.60 -0.16 -7.67
N LEU A 122 9.43 -0.65 -8.12
CA LEU A 122 8.81 -1.85 -7.57
C LEU A 122 9.74 -3.07 -7.54
N HIS A 123 10.54 -3.32 -8.60
CA HIS A 123 11.48 -4.45 -8.62
C HIS A 123 12.53 -4.39 -7.49
N GLU A 124 12.87 -3.22 -6.94
CA GLU A 124 13.82 -3.14 -5.83
C GLU A 124 13.28 -3.82 -4.57
N GLY A 125 11.95 -3.98 -4.46
CA GLY A 125 11.29 -4.76 -3.41
C GLY A 125 10.90 -6.17 -3.83
N GLY A 126 11.37 -6.66 -4.98
CA GLY A 126 10.97 -7.95 -5.53
C GLY A 126 9.58 -7.98 -6.16
N TYR A 127 8.95 -6.82 -6.39
CA TYR A 127 7.62 -6.70 -6.98
C TYR A 127 7.65 -6.68 -8.50
N PHE A 128 6.76 -7.44 -9.13
CA PHE A 128 6.52 -7.47 -10.58
C PHE A 128 5.03 -7.35 -10.89
N PRO A 129 4.61 -6.53 -11.87
CA PRO A 129 5.39 -5.90 -12.92
C PRO A 129 6.15 -4.64 -12.48
N THR A 130 7.33 -4.42 -13.08
CA THR A 130 8.16 -3.28 -12.68
C THR A 130 7.55 -1.94 -13.07
N SER A 131 7.51 -1.00 -12.13
CA SER A 131 7.22 0.41 -12.40
C SER A 131 7.87 1.29 -11.33
N LYS A 132 7.95 2.61 -11.58
CA LYS A 132 8.64 3.57 -10.70
C LYS A 132 7.70 4.60 -10.10
N GLY A 133 8.20 5.28 -9.07
CA GLY A 133 7.58 6.51 -8.55
C GLY A 133 6.95 6.35 -7.17
N TYR A 134 7.17 5.22 -6.50
CA TYR A 134 6.39 4.86 -5.31
C TYR A 134 7.04 5.42 -4.05
N ASP A 135 6.37 6.34 -3.38
CA ASP A 135 6.95 7.09 -2.27
C ASP A 135 6.67 6.45 -0.91
N MET A 136 5.47 5.88 -0.75
CA MET A 136 4.94 5.46 0.56
C MET A 136 4.09 4.22 0.43
N ASN A 137 4.06 3.42 1.50
CA ASN A 137 3.17 2.27 1.59
C ASN A 137 2.19 2.47 2.75
N MET A 138 1.03 1.84 2.63
CA MET A 138 0.22 1.43 3.77
C MET A 138 0.24 -0.09 3.83
N GLU A 139 0.56 -0.63 4.99
CA GLU A 139 0.93 -2.03 5.12
C GLU A 139 0.38 -2.64 6.39
N VAL A 140 -0.01 -3.91 6.29
CA VAL A 140 -0.25 -4.78 7.45
C VAL A 140 0.69 -5.96 7.40
N GLU A 141 1.32 -6.24 8.53
CA GLU A 141 2.09 -7.45 8.76
C GLU A 141 1.30 -8.42 9.65
N TYR A 142 1.27 -9.68 9.25
CA TYR A 142 0.99 -10.82 10.12
C TYR A 142 2.29 -11.56 10.40
N TYR A 143 2.46 -12.02 11.63
CA TYR A 143 3.62 -12.76 12.08
C TYR A 143 3.22 -13.80 13.12
N ASN A 144 3.83 -14.98 13.04
CA ASN A 144 3.69 -16.02 14.07
C ASN A 144 2.23 -16.47 14.33
N GLY A 145 1.40 -16.52 13.28
CA GLY A 145 0.00 -16.95 13.35
C GLY A 145 -0.99 -15.86 13.79
N ALA A 146 -0.55 -14.60 13.89
CA ALA A 146 -1.41 -13.49 14.34
C ALA A 146 -1.10 -12.19 13.60
N PHE A 147 -2.01 -11.22 13.73
CA PHE A 147 -1.74 -9.83 13.38
C PHE A 147 -0.51 -9.33 14.14
N ASN A 148 0.38 -8.60 13.45
CA ASN A 148 1.55 -7.98 14.06
C ASN A 148 1.43 -6.45 14.06
N THR A 149 1.40 -5.81 12.89
CA THR A 149 1.37 -4.35 12.82
C THR A 149 0.55 -3.82 11.66
N GLY A 150 -0.02 -2.62 11.83
CA GLY A 150 -0.60 -1.82 10.75
C GLY A 150 0.11 -0.46 10.71
N HIS A 151 0.88 -0.22 9.65
CA HIS A 151 1.85 0.87 9.63
C HIS A 151 1.98 1.54 8.26
N TYR A 152 2.65 2.69 8.25
CA TYR A 152 2.99 3.44 7.03
C TYR A 152 4.49 3.37 6.80
N LEU A 153 4.89 3.34 5.53
CA LEU A 153 6.30 3.37 5.12
C LEU A 153 6.60 4.65 4.31
N ASN A 154 7.85 5.10 4.36
CA ASN A 154 8.37 6.15 3.49
C ASN A 154 9.68 5.70 2.84
N HIS A 155 9.64 5.45 1.53
CA HIS A 155 10.78 5.05 0.70
C HIS A 155 11.44 6.27 0.03
N GLY A 156 11.49 7.41 0.73
CA GLY A 156 12.09 8.65 0.25
C GLY A 156 13.59 8.82 0.52
N CYS A 157 14.32 7.72 0.75
CA CYS A 157 15.72 7.74 1.18
C CYS A 157 16.57 6.77 0.36
N ARG A 158 17.86 7.08 0.15
CA ARG A 158 18.81 6.26 -0.64
C ARG A 158 20.01 5.75 0.16
N ASN A 159 20.09 6.15 1.42
CA ASN A 159 21.17 5.80 2.34
C ASN A 159 20.73 6.10 3.79
N GLN A 160 21.56 5.67 4.75
CA GLN A 160 21.28 5.86 6.17
C GLN A 160 21.16 7.33 6.59
N GLU A 161 21.97 8.24 6.04
CA GLU A 161 21.91 9.67 6.40
C GLU A 161 20.57 10.29 5.98
N GLU A 162 20.09 9.94 4.78
CA GLU A 162 18.77 10.36 4.31
C GLU A 162 17.63 9.75 5.15
N LEU A 163 17.78 8.49 5.60
CA LEU A 163 16.82 7.84 6.49
C LEU A 163 16.76 8.50 7.86
N ASP A 164 17.91 8.77 8.50
CA ASP A 164 17.97 9.45 9.79
C ASP A 164 17.32 10.84 9.72
N GLN A 165 17.56 11.57 8.63
CA GLN A 165 16.91 12.85 8.35
C GLN A 165 15.40 12.71 8.14
N ALA A 166 14.94 11.67 7.43
CA ALA A 166 13.51 11.42 7.24
C ALA A 166 12.81 11.10 8.57
N MET A 167 13.40 10.26 9.41
CA MET A 167 12.87 9.94 10.75
C MET A 167 12.78 11.20 11.63
N LEU A 168 13.79 12.08 11.57
CA LEU A 168 13.73 13.37 12.26
C LEU A 168 12.58 14.24 11.75
N GLU A 169 12.41 14.38 10.44
CA GLU A 169 11.30 15.15 9.84
C GLU A 169 9.93 14.61 10.26
N GLN A 170 9.78 13.29 10.20
CA GLN A 170 8.55 12.60 10.57
C GLN A 170 8.22 12.70 12.06
N SER A 171 9.24 12.86 12.93
CA SER A 171 9.04 13.20 14.34
C SER A 171 8.37 14.58 14.54
N PHE A 172 8.40 15.43 13.51
CA PHE A 172 7.65 16.69 13.43
C PHE A 172 6.39 16.60 12.57
N GLY A 173 5.93 15.40 12.21
CA GLY A 173 4.77 15.20 11.35
C GLY A 173 5.00 15.64 9.91
N ILE A 174 6.26 15.57 9.43
CA ILE A 174 6.66 15.96 8.08
C ILE A 174 7.12 14.73 7.28
N VAL A 175 6.57 14.56 6.07
CA VAL A 175 7.06 13.63 5.06
C VAL A 175 7.39 14.41 3.79
N MET A 176 8.49 14.04 3.16
CA MET A 176 8.97 14.65 1.93
C MET A 176 9.14 13.55 0.87
N PRO A 177 8.23 13.47 -0.14
CA PRO A 177 8.43 12.63 -1.30
C PRO A 177 9.73 13.04 -2.01
N ARG A 178 10.70 12.13 -2.03
CA ARG A 178 12.05 12.29 -2.55
C ARG A 178 12.39 11.03 -3.34
N LYS A 179 13.43 11.10 -4.18
CA LYS A 179 13.98 9.88 -4.77
C LYS A 179 14.51 9.01 -3.64
N GLY A 180 14.14 7.74 -3.63
CA GLY A 180 14.67 6.78 -2.68
C GLY A 180 15.03 5.45 -3.32
N SER A 181 15.14 4.45 -2.46
CA SER A 181 15.31 3.04 -2.79
C SER A 181 14.46 2.19 -1.87
N TYR A 182 14.33 0.90 -2.18
CA TYR A 182 13.62 -0.04 -1.31
C TYR A 182 14.26 -0.14 0.08
N ASP A 183 15.58 -0.35 0.17
CA ASP A 183 16.29 -0.68 1.43
C ASP A 183 16.29 0.39 2.54
N TYR A 184 16.09 1.65 2.18
CA TYR A 184 16.22 2.77 3.12
C TYR A 184 14.85 3.43 3.32
N TYR A 185 14.08 2.87 4.24
CA TYR A 185 12.75 3.35 4.58
C TYR A 185 12.57 3.49 6.08
N SER A 186 11.71 4.43 6.47
CA SER A 186 11.19 4.49 7.82
C SER A 186 9.78 3.94 7.83
N GLN A 187 9.39 3.37 8.97
CA GLN A 187 8.06 2.82 9.15
C GLN A 187 7.49 3.08 10.52
N TRP A 188 6.23 3.50 10.59
CA TRP A 188 5.62 3.97 11.83
C TRP A 188 4.16 3.60 11.96
N VAL A 189 3.76 3.45 13.23
CA VAL A 189 2.37 3.35 13.65
C VAL A 189 1.94 4.70 14.21
N TRP A 190 0.71 5.12 13.90
CA TRP A 190 0.14 6.40 14.33
C TRP A 190 -1.03 6.18 15.30
N TRP A 191 -1.16 7.05 16.31
CA TRP A 191 -2.35 7.21 17.15
C TRP A 191 -2.81 8.66 17.23
N ASP A 192 -4.11 8.87 17.44
CA ASP A 192 -4.70 10.22 17.57
C ASP A 192 -4.52 10.82 18.96
N GLU A 193 -4.19 9.99 19.93
CA GLU A 193 -3.92 10.37 21.31
C GLU A 193 -2.75 9.53 21.85
N PRO A 194 -1.98 10.04 22.82
CA PRO A 194 -0.89 9.27 23.41
C PRO A 194 -1.42 8.00 24.07
N GLN A 195 -0.77 6.86 23.80
CA GLN A 195 -1.16 5.57 24.40
C GLN A 195 -0.28 5.23 25.61
N GLY A 196 0.83 5.96 25.81
CA GLY A 196 1.77 5.71 26.89
C GLY A 196 2.73 4.55 26.60
N ASN A 197 2.85 4.14 25.34
CA ASN A 197 3.85 3.15 24.93
C ASN A 197 5.27 3.72 25.04
N SER A 198 6.24 2.85 25.28
CA SER A 198 7.65 3.23 25.25
C SER A 198 8.07 3.65 23.84
N GLY A 199 8.76 4.79 23.72
CA GLY A 199 9.23 5.30 22.43
C GLY A 199 8.21 6.11 21.64
N GLU A 200 7.05 6.43 22.21
CA GLU A 200 6.10 7.37 21.58
C GLU A 200 6.72 8.75 21.37
N ILE A 201 6.53 9.25 20.15
CA ILE A 201 6.86 10.62 19.76
C ILE A 201 5.54 11.39 19.68
N VAL A 202 5.36 12.36 20.56
CA VAL A 202 4.24 13.31 20.49
C VAL A 202 4.51 14.31 19.37
N LEU A 203 3.61 14.36 18.40
CA LEU A 203 3.73 15.24 17.24
C LEU A 203 3.43 16.71 17.62
N PRO A 204 3.81 17.68 16.77
CA PRO A 204 3.64 19.11 17.07
C PRO A 204 2.20 19.58 17.29
N ASP A 205 1.20 18.76 16.94
CA ASP A 205 -0.21 19.06 17.24
C ASP A 205 -0.57 18.84 18.72
N GLY A 206 0.34 18.27 19.51
CA GLY A 206 0.25 18.07 20.95
C GLY A 206 -0.65 16.92 21.40
N HIS A 207 -1.18 16.11 20.47
CA HIS A 207 -2.06 14.98 20.81
C HIS A 207 -1.75 13.72 20.00
N SER A 208 -1.48 13.84 18.71
CA SER A 208 -1.15 12.67 17.90
C SER A 208 0.23 12.13 18.26
N THR A 209 0.41 10.81 18.19
CA THR A 209 1.71 10.17 18.41
C THR A 209 2.08 9.23 17.29
N ILE A 210 3.39 9.03 17.10
CA ILE A 210 3.92 7.94 16.30
C ILE A 210 4.88 7.07 17.11
N ILE A 211 5.02 5.82 16.70
CA ILE A 211 6.09 4.91 17.15
C ILE A 211 6.74 4.27 15.93
N TRP A 212 8.07 4.22 15.94
CA TRP A 212 8.83 3.46 14.96
C TRP A 212 8.66 1.96 15.19
N VAL A 213 8.38 1.22 14.14
CA VAL A 213 8.27 -0.25 14.18
C VAL A 213 9.31 -0.90 13.29
N ALA A 214 9.54 -2.18 13.49
CA ALA A 214 10.37 -3.05 12.66
C ALA A 214 9.54 -4.28 12.27
N ASP A 215 9.98 -5.00 11.24
CA ASP A 215 9.39 -6.29 10.91
C ASP A 215 9.40 -7.20 12.15
N ARG A 216 8.33 -7.98 12.35
CA ARG A 216 8.12 -8.87 13.52
C ARG A 216 7.95 -8.13 14.85
N GLY A 217 7.82 -6.82 14.83
CA GLY A 217 7.27 -6.05 15.95
C GLY A 217 8.08 -4.82 16.35
N PRO A 218 7.64 -4.13 17.41
CA PRO A 218 6.56 -4.50 18.37
C PRO A 218 5.15 -4.57 17.75
N VAL A 219 4.25 -5.35 18.37
CA VAL A 219 2.86 -5.53 17.92
C VAL A 219 2.02 -4.29 18.22
N TYR A 220 1.55 -3.60 17.18
CA TYR A 220 0.75 -2.37 17.30
C TYR A 220 -0.24 -2.20 16.15
N GLN A 221 -1.53 -1.95 16.46
CA GLN A 221 -2.55 -1.71 15.44
C GLN A 221 -2.52 -0.28 14.88
N GLY A 222 -2.41 0.72 15.77
CA GLY A 222 -2.57 2.13 15.39
C GLY A 222 -3.93 2.45 14.77
N ILE A 223 -3.92 3.36 13.80
CA ILE A 223 -5.10 3.83 13.06
C ILE A 223 -5.36 3.12 11.73
N ILE A 224 -4.47 2.20 11.30
CA ILE A 224 -4.76 1.32 10.16
C ILE A 224 -5.63 0.18 10.68
N GLU A 225 -6.69 -0.12 9.96
CA GLU A 225 -7.60 -1.22 10.26
C GLU A 225 -7.61 -2.20 9.11
N ILE A 226 -7.66 -3.49 9.41
CA ILE A 226 -7.83 -4.56 8.44
C ILE A 226 -8.88 -5.56 8.95
N ALA A 227 -9.66 -6.12 8.03
CA ALA A 227 -10.53 -7.25 8.31
C ALA A 227 -10.46 -8.27 7.18
N LEU A 228 -10.66 -9.54 7.53
CA LEU A 228 -10.67 -10.67 6.60
C LEU A 228 -12.10 -11.22 6.48
N SER A 229 -12.43 -11.84 5.34
CA SER A 229 -13.63 -12.68 5.23
C SER A 229 -13.57 -13.86 6.20
N GLU A 230 -14.72 -14.48 6.45
CA GLU A 230 -14.81 -15.67 7.32
C GLU A 230 -13.97 -16.84 6.81
N ASP A 231 -13.83 -16.98 5.48
CA ASP A 231 -12.99 -17.99 4.84
C ASP A 231 -11.54 -17.51 4.59
N GLY A 232 -11.23 -16.25 4.88
CA GLY A 232 -9.90 -15.65 4.76
C GLY A 232 -9.43 -15.35 3.33
N HIS A 233 -10.28 -15.52 2.32
CA HIS A 233 -9.94 -15.27 0.92
C HIS A 233 -10.11 -13.82 0.47
N GLU A 234 -10.77 -12.98 1.27
CA GLU A 234 -10.92 -11.54 1.02
C GLU A 234 -10.37 -10.73 2.19
N ALA A 235 -9.79 -9.57 1.88
CA ALA A 235 -9.32 -8.61 2.87
C ALA A 235 -9.76 -7.19 2.51
N GLU A 236 -10.04 -6.38 3.52
CA GLU A 236 -10.26 -4.95 3.37
C GLU A 236 -9.41 -4.17 4.37
N MET A 237 -8.75 -3.12 3.90
CA MET A 237 -7.87 -2.28 4.70
C MET A 237 -8.31 -0.82 4.62
N LYS A 238 -8.25 -0.11 5.75
CA LYS A 238 -8.46 1.34 5.85
C LYS A 238 -7.20 2.01 6.37
N ALA A 239 -6.71 3.01 5.65
CA ALA A 239 -5.65 3.90 6.11
C ALA A 239 -6.10 5.37 6.10
N PRO A 240 -6.16 6.04 7.26
CA PRO A 240 -6.50 7.45 7.28
C PRO A 240 -5.42 8.37 6.69
N PHE A 241 -5.85 9.38 5.93
CA PHE A 241 -4.99 10.37 5.26
C PHE A 241 -3.97 11.04 6.18
N ARG A 242 -4.31 11.21 7.46
CA ARG A 242 -3.45 11.85 8.45
C ARG A 242 -2.19 11.06 8.75
N GLY A 243 -2.22 9.73 8.64
CA GLY A 243 -1.04 8.89 8.85
C GLY A 243 0.06 9.13 7.81
N PHE A 244 -0.31 9.61 6.61
CA PHE A 244 0.63 10.08 5.57
C PHE A 244 1.28 11.43 5.89
N MET A 245 0.91 12.08 7.00
CA MET A 245 1.50 13.35 7.45
C MET A 245 1.33 14.53 6.46
N ALA A 246 2.16 15.56 6.62
CA ALA A 246 2.19 16.75 5.78
C ALA A 246 3.57 17.01 5.19
N LYS A 247 3.67 17.87 4.18
CA LYS A 247 4.94 18.44 3.74
C LYS A 247 5.40 19.53 4.72
N ALA A 248 6.66 19.94 4.63
CA ALA A 248 7.23 21.01 5.46
C ALA A 248 6.46 22.35 5.41
N ASN A 249 5.72 22.63 4.33
CA ASN A 249 4.87 23.81 4.19
C ASN A 249 3.46 23.64 4.81
N GLY A 250 3.21 22.57 5.55
CA GLY A 250 1.93 22.23 6.16
C GLY A 250 0.88 21.60 5.23
N SER A 251 1.16 21.48 3.92
CA SER A 251 0.22 20.84 3.00
C SER A 251 0.17 19.33 3.21
N LYS A 252 -1.04 18.77 3.38
CA LYS A 252 -1.22 17.33 3.59
C LYS A 252 -0.70 16.50 2.41
N ILE A 253 -0.01 15.39 2.72
CA ILE A 253 0.45 14.44 1.71
C ILE A 253 -0.76 13.81 1.03
N MET A 254 -1.74 13.30 1.78
CA MET A 254 -2.97 12.79 1.21
C MET A 254 -4.13 13.78 1.41
N LYS A 255 -4.84 14.11 0.32
CA LYS A 255 -6.00 15.02 0.35
C LYS A 255 -6.83 14.88 -0.92
N LEU A 256 -8.12 15.21 -0.82
CA LEU A 256 -9.03 15.25 -1.96
C LEU A 256 -8.55 16.19 -3.09
N GLY A 257 -8.85 15.81 -4.32
CA GLY A 257 -8.39 16.39 -5.57
C GLY A 257 -6.97 16.01 -5.97
N LYS A 258 -6.34 15.04 -5.29
CA LYS A 258 -5.06 14.47 -5.72
C LYS A 258 -5.28 13.28 -6.65
N THR A 259 -4.45 13.19 -7.68
CA THR A 259 -4.23 11.96 -8.43
C THR A 259 -3.03 11.25 -7.84
N ILE A 260 -3.15 9.95 -7.63
CA ILE A 260 -2.12 9.05 -7.12
C ILE A 260 -2.02 7.81 -8.03
N ARG A 261 -0.95 7.05 -7.90
CA ARG A 261 -0.84 5.71 -8.49
C ARG A 261 -0.65 4.71 -7.37
N VAL A 262 -1.35 3.58 -7.44
CA VAL A 262 -1.30 2.54 -6.41
C VAL A 262 -1.05 1.18 -7.05
N SER A 263 -0.23 0.36 -6.41
CA SER A 263 -0.06 -1.07 -6.68
C SER A 263 -0.43 -1.85 -5.43
N PHE A 264 -0.99 -3.03 -5.61
CA PHE A 264 -1.43 -3.91 -4.53
C PHE A 264 -0.49 -5.10 -4.52
N SER A 265 -0.02 -5.49 -3.34
CA SER A 265 0.83 -6.67 -3.20
C SER A 265 0.40 -7.53 -2.01
N LEU A 266 0.54 -8.83 -2.18
CA LEU A 266 0.53 -9.81 -1.09
C LEU A 266 1.89 -10.49 -1.08
N GLU A 267 2.52 -10.57 0.09
CA GLU A 267 3.78 -11.29 0.25
C GLU A 267 3.70 -12.26 1.41
N ALA A 268 4.34 -13.40 1.27
CA ALA A 268 4.37 -14.40 2.32
C ALA A 268 5.65 -15.20 2.31
N SER A 269 6.09 -15.54 3.52
CA SER A 269 7.15 -16.50 3.72
C SER A 269 6.71 -17.92 3.31
N GLY A 270 7.70 -18.77 3.05
CA GLY A 270 7.46 -20.05 2.38
C GLY A 270 7.07 -21.22 3.27
N GLU A 271 6.98 -21.07 4.59
CA GLU A 271 6.85 -22.21 5.52
C GLU A 271 5.56 -23.02 5.29
N LEU A 272 4.52 -22.37 4.76
CA LEU A 272 3.25 -23.00 4.41
C LEU A 272 3.07 -23.22 2.89
N ALA A 273 4.01 -22.75 2.08
CA ALA A 273 3.98 -22.91 0.63
C ALA A 273 4.47 -24.32 0.24
N PRO A 274 3.89 -24.97 -0.79
CA PRO A 274 4.33 -26.27 -1.28
C PRO A 274 5.84 -26.35 -1.58
N GLY A 275 6.41 -25.27 -2.13
CA GLY A 275 7.83 -25.17 -2.49
C GLY A 275 8.75 -24.68 -1.36
N GLY A 276 8.21 -24.22 -0.23
CA GLY A 276 9.03 -23.65 0.85
C GLY A 276 9.61 -22.26 0.56
N GLN A 277 9.23 -21.62 -0.54
CA GLN A 277 9.81 -20.37 -1.04
C GLN A 277 9.01 -19.15 -0.60
N TRP A 278 9.71 -18.04 -0.31
CA TRP A 278 9.07 -16.73 -0.22
C TRP A 278 8.50 -16.35 -1.58
N ALA A 279 7.33 -15.71 -1.59
CA ALA A 279 6.74 -15.21 -2.81
C ALA A 279 6.05 -13.87 -2.57
N SER A 280 6.00 -13.09 -3.65
CA SER A 280 5.18 -11.91 -3.79
C SER A 280 4.20 -12.14 -4.94
N ASP A 281 3.04 -11.53 -4.84
CA ASP A 281 2.21 -11.26 -6.00
C ASP A 281 1.84 -9.79 -5.99
N THR A 282 2.01 -9.12 -7.12
CA THR A 282 1.84 -7.67 -7.23
C THR A 282 1.03 -7.30 -8.45
N ALA A 283 -0.15 -6.76 -8.19
CA ALA A 283 -1.06 -6.39 -9.25
C ALA A 283 -0.61 -5.14 -10.01
N GLU A 284 -1.02 -5.09 -11.28
CA GLU A 284 -0.79 -3.96 -12.18
C GLU A 284 -1.20 -2.61 -11.55
N PRO A 285 -0.34 -1.58 -11.62
CA PRO A 285 -0.66 -0.29 -11.01
C PRO A 285 -1.86 0.40 -11.62
N ILE A 286 -2.69 1.01 -10.77
CA ILE A 286 -3.83 1.83 -11.19
C ILE A 286 -3.60 3.30 -10.87
N THR A 287 -4.04 4.18 -11.76
CA THR A 287 -4.07 5.63 -11.50
C THR A 287 -5.44 6.01 -10.98
N TYR A 288 -5.48 6.70 -9.83
CA TYR A 288 -6.72 7.02 -9.13
C TYR A 288 -6.77 8.50 -8.76
N THR A 289 -7.93 9.15 -8.90
CA THR A 289 -8.10 10.56 -8.47
C THR A 289 -9.13 10.67 -7.35
N LEU A 290 -8.67 11.14 -6.18
CA LEU A 290 -9.51 11.34 -5.00
C LEU A 290 -10.51 12.47 -5.26
N ASP A 291 -11.78 12.22 -5.57
CA ASP A 291 -12.75 13.27 -5.88
C ASP A 291 -13.03 14.22 -4.70
N ARG A 292 -13.51 15.42 -5.02
CA ARG A 292 -14.05 16.35 -4.04
C ARG A 292 -15.56 16.17 -4.01
N PRO A 293 -16.22 16.17 -2.83
CA PRO A 293 -17.67 16.15 -2.78
C PRO A 293 -18.21 17.26 -3.67
N SER A 294 -19.14 16.91 -4.58
CA SER A 294 -19.89 17.90 -5.34
C SER A 294 -20.48 18.92 -4.35
N ARG A 295 -20.15 20.20 -4.55
CA ARG A 295 -20.67 21.29 -3.72
C ARG A 295 -22.17 21.43 -3.83
#